data_AF-A0AAU1GA04-F1
#
_entry.id   AF-A0AAU1GA04-F1
#
_cell.length_a   1.000
_cell.length_b   1.000
_cell.length_c   1.000
_cell.angle_alpha   90.00
_cell.angle_beta   90.00
_cell.angle_gamma   90.00
#
_symmetry.space_group_name_H-M   'P 1'
#
loop_
_entity.id
_entity.type
_entity.pdbx_description
1 polymer ?
#
loop_
_entity_poly.entity_id
_entity_poly.type
_entity_poly.pdbx_seq_one_letter_code
_entity_poly.pdbx_strand_id
1 'polypeptide(L)' 'MTSSRPQVIVHAPDGRGLREVGVAGETVGRAWSPRDLRRVLRRAGVPAAGCPARGARHPARP' A
#
# COMPACT_ATOMS: atom_id res chain seq x y z
N MET A 1 -19.61 -2.35 -8.40
CA MET A 1 -18.52 -1.39 -8.69
C MET A 1 -17.23 -2.02 -8.18
N THR A 2 -16.35 -2.42 -9.08
CA THR A 2 -15.21 -3.31 -8.79
C THR A 2 -14.17 -2.58 -7.93
N SER A 3 -14.01 -3.01 -6.69
CA SER A 3 -12.95 -2.50 -5.80
C SER A 3 -11.62 -3.09 -6.25
N SER A 4 -10.98 -2.52 -7.27
CA SER A 4 -9.62 -2.87 -7.64
C SER A 4 -8.66 -2.24 -6.63
N ARG A 5 -8.24 -3.01 -5.64
CA ARG A 5 -7.13 -2.58 -4.78
C ARG A 5 -5.88 -2.50 -5.66
N PRO A 6 -5.10 -1.41 -5.60
CA PRO A 6 -3.87 -1.31 -6.37
C PRO A 6 -2.91 -2.42 -5.95
N GLN A 7 -2.37 -3.15 -6.94
CA GLN A 7 -1.39 -4.20 -6.68
C GLN A 7 -0.09 -3.57 -6.19
N VAL A 8 0.42 -4.06 -5.06
CA VAL A 8 1.70 -3.63 -4.48
C VAL A 8 2.71 -4.76 -4.63
N ILE A 9 3.85 -4.48 -5.23
CA ILE A 9 4.98 -5.40 -5.39
C ILE A 9 6.15 -4.87 -4.55
N VAL A 10 6.72 -5.72 -3.72
CA VAL A 10 7.93 -5.39 -2.95
C VAL A 10 9.01 -6.38 -3.36
N HIS A 11 10.07 -5.88 -3.98
CA HIS A 11 11.18 -6.69 -4.41
C HIS A 11 12.06 -7.12 -3.23
N ALA A 12 12.85 -8.17 -3.45
CA ALA A 12 13.88 -8.59 -2.50
C ALA A 12 14.84 -7.44 -2.17
N PRO A 13 15.46 -7.44 -0.98
CA PRO A 13 16.48 -6.46 -0.64
C PRO A 13 17.66 -6.54 -1.63
N ASP A 14 18.19 -5.38 -1.98
CA ASP A 14 19.46 -5.26 -2.72
C ASP A 14 20.67 -5.64 -1.83
N GLY A 15 21.88 -5.55 -2.39
CA GLY A 15 23.11 -5.85 -1.66
C GLY A 15 23.38 -4.97 -0.43
N ARG A 16 22.58 -3.91 -0.21
CA ARG A 16 22.64 -3.05 0.98
C ARG A 16 21.51 -3.35 1.96
N GLY A 17 20.48 -4.09 1.57
CA GLY A 17 19.29 -4.40 2.38
C GLY A 17 18.04 -3.58 2.01
N LEU A 18 18.10 -2.75 0.96
CA LEU A 18 17.04 -1.84 0.55
C LEU A 18 16.08 -2.52 -0.44
N ARG A 19 14.78 -2.35 -0.23
CA ARG A 19 13.74 -2.99 -1.07
C ARG A 19 13.12 -1.98 -2.01
N GLU A 20 12.98 -2.33 -3.27
CA GLU A 20 12.22 -1.55 -4.25
C GLU A 20 10.71 -1.83 -4.11
N VAL A 21 9.89 -0.79 -4.22
CA VAL A 21 8.43 -0.84 -4.05
C VAL A 21 7.75 -0.35 -5.32
N GLY A 22 6.93 -1.20 -5.91
CA GLY A 22 6.10 -0.90 -7.07
C GLY A 22 4.60 -0.90 -6.74
N VAL A 23 3.84 -0.01 -7.38
CA VAL A 23 2.38 0.07 -7.29
C VAL A 23 1.82 0.12 -8.70
N ALA A 24 0.89 -0.78 -9.04
CA ALA A 24 0.27 -0.86 -10.37
C ALA A 24 1.30 -0.91 -11.54
N GLY A 25 2.47 -1.49 -11.30
CA GLY A 25 3.55 -1.61 -12.28
C GLY A 25 4.55 -0.44 -12.30
N GLU A 26 4.34 0.61 -11.51
CA GLU A 26 5.25 1.76 -11.42
C GLU A 26 6.06 1.72 -10.11
N THR A 27 7.38 1.94 -10.19
CA THR A 27 8.24 2.04 -9.01
C THR A 27 8.00 3.36 -8.28
N VAL A 28 7.41 3.28 -7.09
CA VAL A 28 7.03 4.44 -6.26
C VAL A 28 8.06 4.80 -5.19
N GLY A 29 9.05 3.93 -4.94
CA GLY A 29 10.14 4.24 -4.03
C GLY A 29 10.86 3.02 -3.47
N ARG A 30 11.58 3.24 -2.37
CA ARG A 30 12.40 2.23 -1.70
C ARG A 30 12.15 2.21 -0.19
N ALA A 31 12.24 1.04 0.42
CA ALA A 31 11.99 0.83 1.84
C ALA A 31 13.04 -0.06 2.51
N TRP A 32 13.55 0.40 3.65
CA TRP A 32 14.43 -0.37 4.54
C TRP A 32 13.65 -1.25 5.51
N SER A 33 12.46 -0.79 5.89
CA SER A 33 11.67 -1.35 6.99
C SER A 33 10.17 -1.33 6.66
N PRO A 34 9.35 -2.10 7.40
CA PRO A 34 7.88 -2.02 7.29
C PRO A 34 7.32 -0.63 7.62
N ARG A 35 8.02 0.18 8.41
CA ARG A 35 7.61 1.57 8.71
C ARG A 35 7.86 2.48 7.52
N ASP A 36 8.99 2.32 6.84
CA ASP A 36 9.31 3.08 5.63
C ASP A 36 8.41 2.68 4.47
N LEU A 37 8.12 1.38 4.32
CA LEU A 37 7.15 0.90 3.33
C LEU A 37 5.79 1.60 3.48
N ARG A 38 5.26 1.65 4.71
CA ARG A 38 4.02 2.38 5.00
C ARG A 38 4.11 3.88 4.71
N ARG A 39 5.29 4.49 4.83
CA ARG A 39 5.50 5.90 4.45
C ARG A 39 5.49 6.07 2.93
N VAL A 40 6.17 5.20 2.19
CA VAL A 40 6.18 5.20 0.72
C VAL A 40 4.78 5.01 0.17
N LEU A 41 4.05 3.99 0.65
CA LEU A 41 2.69 3.69 0.19
C LEU A 41 1.70 4.84 0.47
N ARG A 42 1.79 5.48 1.64
CA ARG A 42 0.96 6.66 1.94
C ARG A 42 1.26 7.84 1.00
N ARG A 43 2.53 8.06 0.66
CA ARG A 43 2.91 9.10 -0.32
C ARG A 43 2.41 8.77 -1.72
N ALA A 44 2.37 7.49 -2.08
CA ALA A 44 1.80 6.99 -3.33
C ALA A 44 0.26 6.93 -3.34
N GLY A 45 -0.43 7.40 -2.29
CA GLY A 45 -1.89 7.39 -2.22
C GLY A 45 -2.52 6.00 -2.03
N VAL A 46 -1.72 4.98 -1.69
CA VAL A 46 -2.21 3.62 -1.47
C VAL A 46 -2.86 3.53 -0.09
N PRO A 47 -4.17 3.18 0.00
CA PRO A 47 -4.84 3.05 1.28
C PRO A 47 -4.30 1.85 2.06
N ALA A 48 -4.12 2.02 3.37
CA ALA A 48 -3.78 0.90 4.24
C ALA A 48 -4.95 -0.10 4.23
N ALA A 49 -4.68 -1.35 3.88
CA ALA A 49 -5.68 -2.40 3.94
C ALA A 49 -6.19 -2.53 5.39
N GLY A 50 -7.50 -2.29 5.59
CA GLY A 50 -8.15 -2.63 6.85
C GLY A 50 -8.13 -1.56 7.95
N CYS A 51 -8.57 -0.35 7.63
CA CYS A 51 -9.60 0.31 8.43
C CYS A 51 -10.50 1.04 7.43
N PRO A 52 -11.81 0.74 7.33
CA PRO A 52 -12.69 1.68 6.65
C PRO A 52 -12.45 3.03 7.32
N ALA A 53 -12.24 4.07 6.51
CA ALA A 53 -12.18 5.43 7.03
C ALA A 53 -13.36 5.58 8.01
N ARG A 54 -13.06 5.98 9.25
CA ARG A 54 -14.03 6.18 10.33
C ARG A 54 -15.15 7.07 9.76
N GLY A 55 -16.26 6.48 9.31
CA GLY A 55 -17.24 7.20 8.48
C GLY A 55 -18.14 6.35 7.58
N ALA A 56 -17.74 5.13 7.18
CA ALA A 56 -18.66 4.25 6.46
C ALA A 56 -19.67 3.63 7.44
N ARG A 57 -20.78 4.35 7.70
CA ARG A 57 -21.96 3.75 8.34
C ARG A 57 -22.33 2.51 7.53
N HIS A 58 -22.32 1.37 8.20
CA HIS A 58 -22.80 0.13 7.64
C HIS A 58 -24.28 0.34 7.26
N PRO A 59 -24.71 0.18 6.00
CA PRO A 59 -26.15 0.13 5.74
C PRO A 59 -26.69 -1.11 6.46
N ALA A 60 -27.70 -0.91 7.29
CA ALA A 60 -28.47 -1.97 7.89
C ALA A 60 -29.00 -2.86 6.76
N ARG A 61 -28.69 -4.15 6.81
CA ARG A 61 -29.34 -5.13 5.94
C ARG A 61 -30.77 -5.35 6.44
N PRO A 62 -31.77 -5.43 5.53
CA PRO A 62 -33.15 -5.74 5.89
C PRO A 62 -33.30 -7.16 6.42
#